data_AF-A0A354ZK36-F1
#
_entry.id   AF-A0A354ZK36-F1
#
_cell.length_a   1.000
_cell.length_b   1.000
_cell.length_c   1.000
_cell.angle_alpha   90.00
_cell.angle_beta   90.00
_cell.angle_gamma   90.00
#
_symmetry.space_group_name_H-M   'P 1'
#
loop_
_entity.id
_entity.type
_entity.pdbx_description
1 polymer ?
#
loop_
_entity_poly.entity_id
_entity_poly.type
_entity_poly.pdbx_seq_one_letter_code
_entity_poly.pdbx_strand_id
1 'polypeptide(L)'
;MSRGLEDLAAKLDATRAGNWCMIVTADHGMTRVDKGITALDLIDEVAESTGTEIPVTLDGGVLYVWAEGEAASELAKALADAEGVAEVIGQDSPEAQARRAELHTRHPRTPPLIAVTASGYMFIESPLFMDYTRGSHGTADLDTDLLVPLVVYGPRARDGNAEQLFDAARSLTDIYGLVMTILGIE
;
A
#
# COMPACT_ATOMS: atom_id res chain seq x y z
N MET A 1 12.16 9.88 -22.68
CA MET A 1 10.70 9.74 -22.41
C MET A 1 10.21 8.48 -23.11
N SER A 2 9.11 7.88 -22.64
CA SER A 2 8.58 6.65 -23.27
C SER A 2 7.91 7.02 -24.59
N ARG A 3 8.20 6.28 -25.68
CA ARG A 3 7.59 6.54 -27.01
C ARG A 3 6.07 6.61 -26.96
N GLY A 4 5.44 5.81 -26.10
CA GLY A 4 3.98 5.80 -25.95
C GLY A 4 3.41 7.10 -25.38
N LEU A 5 4.11 7.74 -24.43
CA LEU A 5 3.67 9.03 -23.87
C LEU A 5 3.83 10.18 -24.88
N GLU A 6 4.90 10.14 -25.68
CA GLU A 6 5.15 11.11 -26.75
C GLU A 6 4.07 11.01 -27.84
N ASP A 7 3.75 9.80 -28.28
CA ASP A 7 2.70 9.54 -29.29
C ASP A 7 1.32 9.97 -28.79
N LEU A 8 1.02 9.73 -27.51
CA LEU A 8 -0.24 10.16 -26.89
C LEU A 8 -0.32 11.69 -26.84
N ALA A 9 0.73 12.38 -26.40
CA ALA A 9 0.78 13.84 -26.38
C ALA A 9 0.60 14.43 -27.78
N ALA A 10 1.29 13.90 -28.79
CA ALA A 10 1.14 14.35 -30.17
C ALA A 10 -0.31 14.17 -30.69
N LYS A 11 -0.97 13.08 -30.31
CA LYS A 11 -2.37 12.84 -30.68
C LYS A 11 -3.34 13.80 -29.95
N LEU A 12 -3.08 14.11 -28.69
CA LEU A 12 -3.84 15.09 -27.93
C LEU A 12 -3.67 16.50 -28.52
N ASP A 13 -2.45 16.88 -28.89
CA ASP A 13 -2.20 18.15 -29.58
C ASP A 13 -2.92 18.22 -30.93
N ALA A 14 -2.93 17.14 -31.70
CA ALA A 14 -3.62 17.09 -32.99
C ALA A 14 -5.15 17.13 -32.90
N THR A 15 -5.74 16.63 -31.81
CA THR A 15 -7.20 16.44 -31.70
C THR A 15 -7.89 17.36 -30.69
N ARG A 16 -7.13 17.90 -29.73
CA ARG A 16 -7.60 18.71 -28.60
C ARG A 16 -6.63 19.86 -28.29
N ALA A 17 -6.02 20.45 -29.33
CA ALA A 17 -5.03 21.52 -29.21
C ALA A 17 -5.36 22.56 -28.13
N GLY A 18 -4.42 22.78 -27.20
CA GLY A 18 -4.56 23.76 -26.11
C GLY A 18 -5.54 23.38 -25.00
N ASN A 19 -6.30 22.28 -25.14
CA ASN A 19 -7.37 21.92 -24.21
C ASN A 19 -7.25 20.46 -23.76
N TRP A 20 -6.11 20.14 -23.15
CA TRP A 20 -5.86 18.84 -22.54
C TRP A 20 -4.87 18.95 -21.40
N CYS A 21 -4.95 17.97 -20.50
CA CYS A 21 -3.97 17.69 -19.46
C CYS A 21 -3.85 16.17 -19.32
N MET A 22 -2.64 15.68 -19.14
CA MET A 22 -2.33 14.28 -18.90
C MET A 22 -1.68 14.17 -17.52
N ILE A 23 -2.25 13.28 -16.70
CA ILE A 23 -1.67 12.90 -15.41
C ILE A 23 -1.18 11.46 -15.56
N VAL A 24 0.10 11.25 -15.31
CA VAL A 24 0.74 9.92 -15.33
C VAL A 24 1.20 9.61 -13.91
N THR A 25 0.68 8.50 -13.39
CA THR A 25 1.01 7.98 -12.05
C THR A 25 0.94 6.45 -12.04
N ALA A 26 1.28 5.85 -10.91
CA ALA A 26 1.05 4.45 -10.61
C ALA A 26 0.24 4.30 -9.30
N ASP A 27 -0.23 3.09 -9.05
CA ASP A 27 -0.88 2.69 -7.80
C ASP A 27 0.14 2.52 -6.66
N HIS A 28 1.27 1.89 -6.94
CA HIS A 28 2.36 1.70 -5.98
C HIS A 28 3.71 1.50 -6.67
N GLY A 29 4.79 1.72 -5.92
CA GLY A 29 6.13 1.32 -6.33
C GLY A 29 6.38 -0.17 -6.10
N MET A 30 7.65 -0.54 -5.96
CA MET A 30 8.09 -1.92 -5.78
C MET A 30 9.36 -1.93 -4.96
N THR A 31 9.41 -2.77 -3.92
CA THR A 31 10.63 -2.99 -3.13
C THR A 31 11.19 -4.39 -3.39
N ARG A 32 12.48 -4.55 -3.14
CA ARG A 32 13.16 -5.84 -3.25
C ARG A 32 12.74 -6.76 -2.09
N VAL A 33 12.58 -8.05 -2.39
CA VAL A 33 12.37 -9.09 -1.39
C VAL A 33 13.50 -10.09 -1.42
N ASP A 34 14.07 -10.36 -0.24
CA ASP A 34 15.14 -11.33 -0.05
C ASP A 34 14.64 -12.60 0.65
N LYS A 35 13.62 -12.50 1.51
CA LYS A 35 13.10 -13.63 2.30
C LYS A 35 11.57 -13.57 2.48
N GLY A 36 10.95 -14.75 2.49
CA GLY A 36 9.52 -14.90 2.76
C GLY A 36 9.25 -15.42 4.18
N ILE A 37 8.13 -15.01 4.76
CA ILE A 37 7.63 -15.45 6.06
C ILE A 37 6.40 -16.33 5.84
N THR A 38 6.47 -17.61 6.19
CA THR A 38 5.32 -18.54 6.12
C THR A 38 4.45 -18.42 7.36
N ALA A 39 3.68 -17.33 7.45
CA ALA A 39 2.85 -17.07 8.62
C ALA A 39 1.74 -18.11 8.82
N LEU A 40 1.37 -18.87 7.79
CA LEU A 40 0.33 -19.90 7.87
C LEU A 40 0.67 -21.00 8.88
N ASP A 41 1.95 -21.39 9.00
CA ASP A 41 2.36 -22.39 9.99
C ASP A 41 2.11 -21.90 11.43
N LEU A 42 2.38 -20.62 11.69
CA LEU A 42 2.11 -19.98 13.00
C LEU A 42 0.61 -19.85 13.26
N ILE A 43 -0.18 -19.58 12.22
CA ILE A 43 -1.63 -19.44 12.32
C ILE A 43 -2.28 -20.80 12.60
N ASP A 44 -1.84 -21.86 11.91
CA ASP A 44 -2.35 -23.21 12.10
C ASP A 44 -2.04 -23.72 13.52
N GLU A 45 -0.84 -23.47 14.05
CA GLU A 45 -0.47 -23.82 15.43
C GLU A 45 -1.41 -23.16 16.47
N VAL A 46 -1.70 -21.86 16.30
CA VAL A 46 -2.61 -21.14 17.20
C VAL A 46 -4.07 -21.56 17.00
N ALA A 47 -4.48 -21.84 15.76
CA ALA A 47 -5.82 -22.32 15.46
C ALA A 47 -6.09 -23.68 16.12
N GLU A 48 -5.10 -24.57 16.10
CA GLU A 48 -5.15 -25.87 16.79
C GLU A 48 -5.14 -25.74 18.32
N SER A 49 -4.31 -24.87 18.89
CA SER A 49 -4.21 -24.67 20.36
C SER A 49 -5.50 -24.10 20.95
N THR A 50 -6.14 -23.19 20.23
CA THR A 50 -7.34 -22.46 20.69
C THR A 50 -8.65 -23.04 20.15
N GLY A 51 -8.58 -24.02 19.26
CA GLY A 51 -9.76 -24.64 18.63
C GLY A 51 -10.60 -23.67 17.81
N THR A 52 -9.97 -22.64 17.23
CA THR A 52 -10.63 -21.54 16.52
C THR A 52 -10.13 -21.44 15.09
N GLU A 53 -11.03 -21.25 14.13
CA GLU A 53 -10.66 -20.93 12.75
C GLU A 53 -10.24 -19.46 12.65
N ILE A 54 -9.08 -19.18 12.06
CA ILE A 54 -8.50 -17.83 11.97
C ILE A 54 -8.41 -17.41 10.49
N PRO A 55 -9.35 -16.61 9.98
CA PRO A 55 -9.28 -16.08 8.62
C PRO A 55 -8.13 -15.09 8.48
N VAL A 56 -7.35 -15.23 7.40
CA VAL A 56 -6.25 -14.31 7.08
C VAL A 56 -6.19 -13.94 5.61
N THR A 57 -5.59 -12.79 5.32
CA THR A 57 -5.20 -12.36 3.97
C THR A 57 -3.78 -11.84 3.98
N LEU A 58 -3.01 -12.20 2.96
CA LEU A 58 -1.63 -11.78 2.76
C LEU A 58 -1.60 -10.72 1.64
N ASP A 59 -0.92 -9.60 1.86
CA ASP A 59 -0.67 -8.58 0.84
C ASP A 59 0.78 -8.13 0.93
N GLY A 60 1.67 -8.92 0.34
CA GLY A 60 3.11 -8.63 0.31
C GLY A 60 3.71 -8.46 1.69
N GLY A 61 4.02 -7.22 2.07
CA GLY A 61 4.60 -6.88 3.37
C GLY A 61 3.60 -6.81 4.53
N VAL A 62 2.31 -7.03 4.30
CA VAL A 62 1.27 -6.96 5.34
C VAL A 62 0.47 -8.25 5.42
N LEU A 63 0.21 -8.69 6.65
CA LEU A 63 -0.68 -9.79 7.00
C LEU A 63 -1.89 -9.24 7.75
N TYR A 64 -3.08 -9.60 7.29
CA TYR A 64 -4.38 -9.19 7.83
C TYR A 64 -5.05 -10.39 8.50
N VAL A 65 -5.42 -10.28 9.78
CA VAL A 65 -5.86 -11.44 10.59
C VAL A 65 -7.16 -11.15 11.38
N TRP A 66 -8.19 -11.96 11.14
CA TRP A 66 -9.46 -11.93 11.88
C TRP A 66 -9.48 -12.90 13.06
N ALA A 67 -8.58 -12.66 14.02
CA ALA A 67 -8.56 -13.37 15.30
C ALA A 67 -9.15 -12.51 16.42
N GLU A 68 -9.80 -13.15 17.39
CA GLU A 68 -10.33 -12.50 18.59
C GLU A 68 -9.89 -13.25 19.86
N GLY A 69 -10.00 -12.60 21.03
CA GLY A 69 -9.77 -13.21 22.33
C GLY A 69 -8.37 -13.82 22.51
N GLU A 70 -8.33 -15.08 22.98
CA GLU A 70 -7.09 -15.82 23.25
C GLU A 70 -6.27 -16.04 21.97
N ALA A 71 -6.90 -16.44 20.87
CA ALA A 71 -6.25 -16.63 19.58
C ALA A 71 -5.55 -15.36 19.08
N ALA A 72 -6.19 -14.20 19.22
CA ALA A 72 -5.58 -12.92 18.85
C ALA A 72 -4.32 -12.63 19.69
N SER A 73 -4.35 -12.94 20.97
CA SER A 73 -3.25 -12.67 21.90
C SER A 73 -2.06 -13.61 21.66
N GLU A 74 -2.32 -14.90 21.46
CA GLU A 74 -1.29 -15.90 21.15
C GLU A 74 -0.63 -15.61 19.79
N LEU A 75 -1.45 -15.35 18.76
CA LEU A 75 -0.95 -15.08 17.43
C LEU A 75 -0.19 -13.75 17.35
N ALA A 76 -0.64 -12.71 18.04
CA ALA A 76 0.09 -11.44 18.11
C ALA A 76 1.50 -11.63 18.69
N LYS A 77 1.63 -12.46 19.73
CA LYS A 77 2.93 -12.78 20.33
C LYS A 77 3.80 -13.61 19.38
N ALA A 78 3.25 -14.67 18.80
CA ALA A 78 3.97 -15.52 17.86
C ALA A 78 4.50 -14.74 16.65
N LEU A 79 3.68 -13.83 16.10
CA LEU A 79 4.08 -12.95 15.00
C LEU A 79 5.15 -11.95 15.43
N ALA A 80 5.04 -11.35 16.62
CA ALA A 80 6.04 -10.41 17.11
C ALA A 80 7.42 -11.06 17.33
N ASP A 81 7.45 -12.35 17.65
CA ASP A 81 8.68 -13.13 17.83
C ASP A 81 9.23 -13.70 16.50
N ALA A 82 8.47 -13.61 15.40
CA ALA A 82 8.85 -14.17 14.12
C ALA A 82 9.90 -13.31 13.39
N GLU A 83 10.91 -13.96 12.82
CA GLU A 83 11.95 -13.29 12.05
C GLU A 83 11.36 -12.52 10.86
N GLY A 84 11.70 -11.24 10.77
CA GLY A 84 11.29 -10.39 9.65
C GLY A 84 9.93 -9.72 9.84
N VAL A 85 9.22 -9.95 10.95
CA VAL A 85 8.08 -9.12 11.35
C VAL A 85 8.62 -7.88 12.07
N ALA A 86 8.27 -6.69 11.58
CA ALA A 86 8.68 -5.42 12.15
C ALA A 86 7.68 -4.87 13.17
N GLU A 87 6.39 -5.11 12.92
CA GLU A 87 5.31 -4.53 13.71
C GLU A 87 4.11 -5.46 13.75
N VAL A 88 3.44 -5.51 14.91
CA VAL A 88 2.12 -6.15 15.09
C VAL A 88 1.17 -5.12 15.69
N ILE A 89 0.10 -4.81 14.97
CA ILE A 89 -0.86 -3.74 15.27
C ILE A 89 -2.20 -4.36 15.70
N GLY A 90 -2.46 -4.34 17.01
CA GLY A 90 -3.75 -4.73 17.59
C GLY A 90 -4.86 -3.68 17.39
N GLN A 91 -5.95 -3.76 18.14
CA GLN A 91 -7.04 -2.75 18.11
C GLN A 91 -7.17 -1.93 19.39
N ASP A 92 -6.84 -2.47 20.56
CA ASP A 92 -7.38 -1.90 21.80
C ASP A 92 -6.47 -0.89 22.50
N SER A 93 -5.19 -0.79 22.12
CA SER A 93 -4.27 0.15 22.77
C SER A 93 -4.29 1.55 22.11
N PRO A 94 -4.02 2.62 22.88
CA PRO A 94 -3.86 3.97 22.31
C PRO A 94 -2.80 4.04 21.20
N GLU A 95 -1.70 3.30 21.34
CA GLU A 95 -0.63 3.22 20.35
C GLU A 95 -1.13 2.56 19.06
N ALA A 96 -1.85 1.45 19.18
CA ALA A 96 -2.45 0.78 18.03
C ALA A 96 -3.49 1.67 17.31
N GLN A 97 -4.29 2.42 18.07
CA GLN A 97 -5.25 3.37 17.51
C GLN A 97 -4.59 4.56 16.82
N ALA A 98 -3.44 5.02 17.32
CA ALA A 98 -2.63 6.05 16.68
C ALA A 98 -2.03 5.52 15.36
N ARG A 99 -1.41 4.33 15.39
CA ARG A 99 -0.83 3.72 14.20
C ARG A 99 -1.87 3.43 13.12
N ARG A 100 -3.03 2.90 13.48
CA ARG A 100 -4.16 2.70 12.53
C ARG A 100 -4.69 4.02 11.95
N ALA A 101 -4.57 5.13 12.68
CA ALA A 101 -4.92 6.44 12.15
C ALA A 101 -3.94 6.87 11.05
N GLU A 102 -2.65 6.72 11.32
CA GLU A 102 -1.56 7.05 10.41
C GLU A 102 -1.66 6.23 9.12
N LEU A 103 -1.96 4.92 9.24
CA LEU A 103 -2.14 4.03 8.10
C LEU A 103 -3.53 4.12 7.45
N HIS A 104 -4.40 5.01 7.95
CA HIS A 104 -5.78 5.19 7.47
C HIS A 104 -6.64 3.89 7.46
N THR A 105 -6.42 2.97 8.40
CA THR A 105 -7.08 1.65 8.46
C THR A 105 -8.28 1.61 9.43
N ARG A 106 -8.99 2.72 9.62
CA ARG A 106 -10.16 2.81 10.52
C ARG A 106 -11.47 2.47 9.79
N HIS A 107 -11.51 1.32 9.11
CA HIS A 107 -12.68 0.84 8.39
C HIS A 107 -13.22 -0.46 9.01
N PRO A 108 -14.54 -0.72 9.09
CA PRO A 108 -15.10 -1.94 9.67
C PRO A 108 -14.66 -3.26 9.02
N ARG A 109 -14.17 -3.20 7.78
CA ARG A 109 -13.56 -4.36 7.09
C ARG A 109 -12.10 -4.59 7.47
N THR A 110 -11.49 -3.72 8.26
CA THR A 110 -10.11 -3.87 8.68
C THR A 110 -10.04 -4.91 9.80
N PRO A 111 -9.14 -5.90 9.71
CA PRO A 111 -9.02 -6.91 10.74
C PRO A 111 -8.58 -6.35 12.11
N PRO A 112 -8.88 -7.09 13.19
CA PRO A 112 -8.41 -6.81 14.55
C PRO A 112 -6.90 -6.88 14.73
N LEU A 113 -6.21 -7.67 13.92
CA LEU A 113 -4.77 -7.80 13.99
C LEU A 113 -4.15 -7.60 12.60
N ILE A 114 -3.10 -6.80 12.54
CA ILE A 114 -2.31 -6.56 11.34
C ILE A 114 -0.85 -6.81 11.72
N ALA A 115 -0.11 -7.55 10.90
CA ALA A 115 1.34 -7.65 11.04
C ALA A 115 2.02 -7.06 9.80
N VAL A 116 3.15 -6.39 10.01
CA VAL A 116 3.92 -5.71 8.97
C VAL A 116 5.33 -6.27 8.98
N THR A 117 5.87 -6.56 7.79
CA THR A 117 7.22 -7.06 7.64
C THR A 117 8.26 -5.95 7.72
N ALA A 118 9.49 -6.32 8.09
CA ALA A 118 10.67 -5.51 7.89
C ALA A 118 11.02 -5.41 6.40
N SER A 119 11.77 -4.37 6.02
CA SER A 119 12.28 -4.24 4.64
C SER A 119 13.06 -5.48 4.20
N GLY A 120 12.84 -5.92 2.95
CA GLY A 120 13.40 -7.16 2.40
C GLY A 120 12.58 -8.43 2.70
N TYR A 121 11.53 -8.34 3.51
CA TYR A 121 10.66 -9.46 3.85
C TYR A 121 9.24 -9.31 3.27
N MET A 122 8.60 -10.44 2.98
CA MET A 122 7.18 -10.50 2.64
C MET A 122 6.52 -11.72 3.28
N PHE A 123 5.23 -11.66 3.55
CA PHE A 123 4.47 -12.85 3.93
C PHE A 123 4.11 -13.67 2.69
N ILE A 124 4.18 -14.99 2.80
CA ILE A 124 3.96 -15.94 1.71
C ILE A 124 3.15 -17.16 2.19
N GLU A 125 2.36 -17.74 1.28
CA GLU A 125 1.65 -19.00 1.56
C GLU A 125 2.57 -20.22 1.45
N SER A 126 3.66 -20.11 0.69
CA SER A 126 4.57 -21.23 0.42
C SER A 126 5.99 -20.74 0.11
N PRO A 127 7.04 -21.41 0.62
CA PRO A 127 8.44 -21.09 0.29
C PRO A 127 8.73 -21.09 -1.21
N LEU A 128 7.96 -21.83 -2.01
CA LEU A 128 8.11 -21.90 -3.47
C LEU A 128 7.92 -20.54 -4.15
N PHE A 129 7.19 -19.61 -3.55
CA PHE A 129 7.03 -18.26 -4.09
C PHE A 129 8.35 -17.48 -4.14
N MET A 130 9.31 -17.79 -3.26
CA MET A 130 10.61 -17.09 -3.23
C MET A 130 11.54 -17.47 -4.38
N ASP A 131 11.22 -18.52 -5.16
CA ASP A 131 12.00 -18.89 -6.33
C ASP A 131 11.90 -17.85 -7.45
N TYR A 132 10.75 -17.16 -7.54
CA TYR A 132 10.45 -16.21 -8.63
C TYR A 132 10.01 -14.82 -8.15
N THR A 133 9.61 -14.65 -6.88
CA THR A 133 9.26 -13.34 -6.33
C THR A 133 10.50 -12.64 -5.80
N ARG A 134 11.03 -11.68 -6.57
CA ARG A 134 12.20 -10.86 -6.21
C ARG A 134 11.86 -9.42 -5.84
N GLY A 135 10.62 -9.02 -6.08
CA GLY A 135 10.08 -7.74 -5.66
C GLY A 135 8.64 -7.88 -5.23
N SER A 136 8.22 -7.05 -4.27
CA SER A 136 6.87 -6.97 -3.77
C SER A 136 6.49 -5.52 -3.47
N HIS A 137 5.20 -5.30 -3.26
CA HIS A 137 4.65 -4.08 -2.68
C HIS A 137 3.82 -4.45 -1.43
N GLY A 138 2.95 -3.55 -0.97
CA GLY A 138 2.07 -3.82 0.16
C GLY A 138 2.80 -3.82 1.51
N THR A 139 3.75 -2.89 1.72
CA THR A 139 4.33 -2.65 3.06
C THR A 139 3.72 -1.38 3.68
N ALA A 140 3.71 -1.32 5.01
CA ALA A 140 3.28 -0.15 5.78
C ALA A 140 4.44 0.82 6.09
N ASP A 141 5.62 0.57 5.51
CA ASP A 141 6.76 1.49 5.56
C ASP A 141 6.61 2.60 4.52
N LEU A 142 6.32 3.81 5.01
CA LEU A 142 5.99 5.00 4.23
C LEU A 142 7.23 5.67 3.59
N ASP A 143 8.44 5.28 4.01
CA ASP A 143 9.71 5.89 3.57
C ASP A 143 10.47 5.00 2.54
N THR A 144 9.74 4.26 1.72
CA THR A 144 10.31 3.21 0.86
C THR A 144 10.25 3.48 -0.64
N ASP A 145 10.84 2.55 -1.41
CA ASP A 145 10.72 2.39 -2.87
C ASP A 145 9.27 2.23 -3.40
N LEU A 146 8.26 2.40 -2.53
CA LEU A 146 6.85 2.42 -2.87
C LEU A 146 6.34 3.76 -3.40
N LEU A 147 7.14 4.84 -3.28
CA LEU A 147 6.78 6.13 -3.85
C LEU A 147 6.66 6.03 -5.37
N VAL A 148 5.60 6.62 -5.92
CA VAL A 148 5.32 6.63 -7.36
C VAL A 148 5.49 8.02 -7.94
N PRO A 149 5.82 8.13 -9.24
CA PRO A 149 5.86 9.42 -9.89
C PRO A 149 4.44 9.99 -10.04
N LEU A 150 4.28 11.29 -9.76
CA LEU A 150 3.13 12.07 -10.22
C LEU A 150 3.61 13.07 -11.28
N VAL A 151 3.36 12.76 -12.55
CA VAL A 151 3.71 13.62 -13.67
C VAL A 151 2.45 14.27 -14.22
N VAL A 152 2.42 15.60 -14.27
CA VAL A 152 1.33 16.37 -14.88
C VAL A 152 1.86 17.13 -16.08
N TYR A 153 1.25 16.95 -17.25
CA TYR A 153 1.73 17.50 -18.51
C TYR A 153 0.59 17.96 -19.42
N GLY A 154 0.86 18.96 -20.26
CA GLY A 154 -0.08 19.49 -21.25
C GLY A 154 -0.44 20.96 -21.02
N PRO A 155 -1.14 21.59 -21.97
CA PRO A 155 -1.47 23.02 -21.92
C PRO A 155 -2.20 23.45 -20.63
N ARG A 156 -3.15 22.64 -20.15
CA ARG A 156 -3.93 22.96 -18.95
C ARG A 156 -3.24 22.64 -17.63
N ALA A 157 -2.10 21.94 -17.68
CA ALA A 157 -1.29 21.69 -16.48
C ALA A 157 -0.66 22.98 -15.92
N ARG A 158 -0.53 24.03 -16.76
CA ARG A 158 0.08 25.32 -16.41
C ARG A 158 -0.93 26.44 -16.16
N ASP A 159 -2.22 26.11 -16.07
CA ASP A 159 -3.22 27.08 -15.63
C ASP A 159 -2.94 27.39 -14.15
N GLY A 160 -2.84 28.66 -13.76
CA GLY A 160 -2.21 29.09 -12.50
C GLY A 160 -2.71 28.44 -11.20
N ASN A 161 -3.94 27.91 -11.17
CA ASN A 161 -4.46 27.15 -10.02
C ASN A 161 -3.92 25.70 -9.97
N ALA A 162 -3.68 25.07 -11.12
CA ALA A 162 -3.17 23.71 -11.22
C ALA A 162 -1.68 23.62 -10.87
N GLU A 163 -0.89 24.63 -11.21
CA GLU A 163 0.54 24.70 -10.86
C GLU A 163 0.74 24.79 -9.34
N GLN A 164 -0.05 25.62 -8.65
CA GLN A 164 0.01 25.74 -7.20
C GLN A 164 -0.40 24.45 -6.48
N LEU A 165 -1.42 23.74 -6.97
CA LEU A 165 -1.84 22.46 -6.41
C LEU A 165 -0.85 21.34 -6.67
N PHE A 166 -0.19 21.38 -7.83
CA PHE A 166 0.91 20.46 -8.14
C PHE A 166 2.08 20.64 -7.17
N ASP A 167 2.51 21.89 -6.94
CA ASP A 167 3.59 22.20 -6.00
C ASP A 167 3.24 21.87 -4.53
N ALA A 168 1.94 21.87 -4.21
CA ALA A 168 1.42 21.52 -2.90
C ALA A 168 1.18 20.02 -2.72
N ALA A 169 1.11 19.21 -3.79
CA ALA A 169 0.82 17.80 -3.71
C ALA A 169 1.94 17.06 -2.94
N ARG A 170 1.55 16.34 -1.89
CA ARG A 170 2.45 15.55 -1.02
C ARG A 170 2.08 14.07 -1.02
N SER A 171 0.92 13.70 -1.54
CA SER A 171 0.39 12.34 -1.56
C SER A 171 -0.34 12.03 -2.87
N LEU A 172 -0.41 10.76 -3.25
CA LEU A 172 -1.27 10.28 -4.33
C LEU A 172 -2.73 10.68 -4.14
N THR A 173 -3.20 10.78 -2.90
CA THR A 173 -4.58 11.16 -2.57
C THR A 173 -4.92 12.58 -3.03
N ASP A 174 -3.92 13.43 -3.24
CA ASP A 174 -4.13 14.82 -3.69
C ASP A 174 -4.56 14.90 -5.16
N ILE A 175 -4.45 13.79 -5.91
CA ILE A 175 -4.85 13.72 -7.33
C ILE A 175 -6.31 14.11 -7.55
N TYR A 176 -7.19 13.81 -6.59
CA TYR A 176 -8.61 14.17 -6.69
C TYR A 176 -8.78 15.70 -6.79
N GLY A 177 -8.19 16.45 -5.87
CA GLY A 177 -8.28 17.91 -5.85
C GLY A 177 -7.65 18.56 -7.08
N LEU A 178 -6.53 17.99 -7.55
CA LEU A 178 -5.87 18.42 -8.78
C LEU A 178 -6.77 18.21 -10.02
N VAL A 179 -7.40 17.04 -10.15
CA VAL A 179 -8.34 16.75 -11.24
C VAL A 179 -9.55 17.68 -11.21
N MET A 180 -10.18 17.87 -10.04
CA MET A 180 -11.34 18.76 -9.89
C MET A 180 -11.01 20.19 -10.32
N THR A 181 -9.83 20.68 -9.92
CA THR A 181 -9.36 22.02 -10.29
C THR A 181 -9.08 22.16 -11.78
N ILE A 182 -8.40 21.18 -12.39
CA ILE A 182 -8.16 21.17 -13.84
C ILE A 182 -9.48 21.15 -14.61
N LEU A 183 -10.46 20.39 -14.13
CA LEU A 183 -11.79 20.32 -14.76
C LEU A 183 -12.67 21.54 -14.47
N GLY A 184 -12.34 22.36 -13.47
CA GLY A 184 -13.16 23.50 -13.05
C GLY A 184 -14.46 23.07 -12.38
N ILE A 185 -14.43 21.96 -11.63
CA ILE A 185 -15.57 21.39 -10.92
C ILE A 185 -15.33 21.60 -9.42
N GLU A 186 -16.34 22.09 -8.71
CA GLU A 186 -16.36 22.19 -7.24
C GLU A 186 -16.93 20.92 -6.59
#